data_AF-A0A7S2A9I8-F1
#
_entry.id   AF-A0A7S2A9I8-F1
#
_cell.length_a   1.000
_cell.length_b   1.000
_cell.length_c   1.000
_cell.angle_alpha   90.00
_cell.angle_beta   90.00
_cell.angle_gamma   90.00
#
_symmetry.space_group_name_H-M   'P 1'
#
loop_
_entity.id
_entity.type
_entity.pdbx_description
1 polymer ?
#
loop_
_entity_poly.entity_id
_entity_poly.type
_entity_poly.pdbx_seq_one_letter_code
_entity_poly.pdbx_strand_id
1 'polypeptide(L)'
;GSEGDSYGRKEIQAYIEELLSNWNLIRYLAVLILKRVLFWRCHFPLHLGVPKTKLKITIFLPLNSMVAFSAGIILVEHPSLIPSFFLLLVAWVLSTIPLFLGRDPSPWAESKSFWELFWIFVLAKPAPP
;
A
#
# COMPACT_ATOMS: atom_id res chain seq x y z
N GLY A 1 -51.83 7.30 -8.53
CA GLY A 1 -50.38 7.44 -8.73
C GLY A 1 -49.61 6.89 -7.55
N SER A 2 -49.63 5.57 -7.35
CA SER A 2 -48.94 4.88 -6.23
C SER A 2 -47.85 3.90 -6.72
N GLU A 3 -47.85 3.56 -8.02
CA GLU A 3 -46.84 2.64 -8.59
C GLU A 3 -45.45 3.28 -8.77
N GLY A 4 -45.38 4.59 -9.06
CA GLY A 4 -44.10 5.30 -9.22
C GLY A 4 -43.23 5.31 -7.96
N ASP A 5 -43.86 5.47 -6.79
CA ASP A 5 -43.16 5.50 -5.49
C ASP A 5 -42.66 4.13 -5.05
N SER A 6 -43.23 3.05 -5.59
CA SER A 6 -42.77 1.69 -5.33
C SER A 6 -41.52 1.36 -6.16
N TYR A 7 -41.43 1.90 -7.38
CA TYR A 7 -40.29 1.67 -8.27
C TYR A 7 -39.03 2.40 -7.78
N GLY A 8 -39.15 3.68 -7.40
CA GLY A 8 -38.01 4.45 -6.88
C GLY A 8 -37.41 3.87 -5.60
N ARG A 9 -38.23 3.26 -4.73
CA ARG A 9 -37.74 2.61 -3.50
C ARG A 9 -36.92 1.36 -3.78
N LYS A 10 -37.26 0.58 -4.80
CA LYS A 10 -36.50 -0.63 -5.19
C LYS A 10 -35.14 -0.29 -5.80
N GLU A 11 -35.09 0.75 -6.63
CA GLU A 11 -33.83 1.22 -7.20
C GLU A 11 -32.88 1.75 -6.11
N ILE A 12 -33.39 2.58 -5.19
CA ILE A 12 -32.60 3.09 -4.06
C ILE A 12 -32.06 1.93 -3.21
N GLN A 13 -32.87 0.90 -2.97
CA GLN A 13 -32.45 -0.26 -2.20
C GLN A 13 -31.35 -1.07 -2.91
N ALA A 14 -31.44 -1.23 -4.22
CA ALA A 14 -30.40 -1.88 -5.03
C ALA A 14 -29.06 -1.10 -4.96
N TYR A 15 -29.10 0.24 -5.07
CA TYR A 15 -27.89 1.06 -4.92
C TYR A 15 -27.28 0.98 -3.52
N ILE A 16 -28.11 0.92 -2.47
CA ILE A 16 -27.65 0.76 -1.09
C ILE A 16 -26.96 -0.60 -0.90
N GLU A 17 -27.53 -1.67 -1.47
CA GLU A 17 -26.93 -3.02 -1.42
C GLU A 17 -25.59 -3.07 -2.17
N GLU A 18 -25.48 -2.42 -3.32
CA GLU A 18 -24.23 -2.31 -4.08
C GLU A 18 -23.17 -1.52 -3.29
N LEU A 19 -23.54 -0.39 -2.68
CA LEU A 19 -22.66 0.41 -1.83
C LEU A 19 -22.16 -0.38 -0.62
N LEU A 20 -23.04 -1.15 0.04
CA LEU A 20 -22.67 -2.00 1.18
C LEU A 20 -21.75 -3.16 0.76
N SER A 21 -22.00 -3.77 -0.40
CA SER A 21 -21.14 -4.81 -0.97
C SER A 21 -19.73 -4.26 -1.26
N ASN A 22 -19.66 -3.07 -1.88
CA ASN A 22 -18.41 -2.38 -2.17
C ASN A 22 -17.66 -1.98 -0.89
N TRP A 23 -18.36 -1.58 0.16
CA TRP A 23 -17.73 -1.26 1.45
C TRP A 23 -17.00 -2.44 2.07
N ASN A 24 -17.59 -3.63 2.02
CA ASN A 24 -16.96 -4.85 2.52
C ASN A 24 -15.72 -5.24 1.71
N LEU A 25 -15.75 -5.04 0.39
CA LEU A 25 -14.59 -5.23 -0.48
C LEU A 25 -13.46 -4.26 -0.15
N ILE A 26 -13.77 -2.97 0.03
CA ILE A 26 -12.79 -1.96 0.40
C ILE A 26 -12.15 -2.31 1.75
N ARG A 27 -12.94 -2.72 2.74
CA ARG A 27 -12.42 -3.12 4.06
C ARG A 27 -11.52 -4.35 3.97
N TYR A 28 -11.92 -5.35 3.19
CA TYR A 28 -11.12 -6.55 2.96
C TYR A 28 -9.79 -6.23 2.26
N LEU A 29 -9.84 -5.40 1.22
CA LEU A 29 -8.66 -4.90 0.52
C LEU A 29 -7.76 -4.07 1.43
N ALA A 30 -8.32 -3.18 2.26
CA ALA A 30 -7.54 -2.38 3.20
C ALA A 30 -6.80 -3.24 4.22
N VAL A 31 -7.45 -4.26 4.80
CA VAL A 31 -6.81 -5.20 5.72
C VAL A 31 -5.74 -6.04 5.02
N LEU A 32 -6.03 -6.50 3.79
CA LEU A 32 -5.04 -7.21 2.97
C LEU A 32 -3.84 -6.33 2.67
N ILE A 33 -4.04 -5.10 2.22
CA ILE A 33 -2.98 -4.14 1.92
C ILE A 33 -2.21 -3.82 3.19
N LEU A 34 -2.86 -3.57 4.33
CA LEU A 34 -2.18 -3.27 5.58
C LEU A 34 -1.33 -4.45 6.06
N LYS A 35 -1.91 -5.66 6.10
CA LYS A 35 -1.18 -6.89 6.44
C LYS A 35 -0.04 -7.10 5.44
N ARG A 36 -0.26 -6.81 4.17
CA ARG A 36 0.80 -6.90 3.16
C ARG A 36 1.87 -5.85 3.45
N VAL A 37 1.59 -4.56 3.44
CA VAL A 37 2.57 -3.50 3.74
C VAL A 37 3.38 -3.77 5.02
N LEU A 38 2.72 -4.20 6.11
CA LEU A 38 3.39 -4.52 7.37
C LEU A 38 4.22 -5.81 7.32
N PHE A 39 3.78 -6.84 6.59
CA PHE A 39 4.42 -8.17 6.54
C PHE A 39 5.13 -8.51 5.21
N TRP A 40 5.09 -7.64 4.20
CA TRP A 40 5.50 -7.89 2.81
C TRP A 40 6.78 -7.13 2.50
N ARG A 41 7.89 -7.76 2.88
CA ARG A 41 9.12 -8.00 2.09
C ARG A 41 10.30 -8.24 3.04
N CYS A 42 10.23 -9.35 3.78
CA CYS A 42 11.42 -10.03 4.30
C CYS A 42 12.09 -10.81 3.17
N HIS A 43 12.62 -10.12 2.16
CA HIS A 43 13.39 -10.78 1.09
C HIS A 43 14.61 -9.97 0.68
N PHE A 44 15.21 -9.23 1.61
CA PHE A 44 16.63 -8.91 1.51
C PHE A 44 17.41 -10.03 2.18
N PRO A 45 17.88 -11.04 1.42
CA PRO A 45 18.76 -12.06 1.96
C PRO A 45 20.08 -11.38 2.33
N LEU A 46 20.32 -11.16 3.61
CA LEU A 46 21.60 -10.69 4.08
C LEU A 46 22.52 -11.91 4.23
N HIS A 47 23.46 -12.05 3.29
CA HIS A 47 24.43 -13.12 3.31
C HIS A 47 25.59 -12.73 4.22
N LEU A 48 25.55 -13.18 5.48
CA LEU A 48 26.67 -13.05 6.41
C LEU A 48 27.63 -14.22 6.22
N GLY A 49 28.82 -13.92 5.69
CA GLY A 49 29.95 -14.85 5.72
C GLY A 49 30.74 -14.64 7.01
N VAL A 50 30.76 -15.64 7.91
CA VAL A 50 31.60 -15.58 9.10
C VAL A 50 33.05 -15.91 8.68
N PRO A 51 34.04 -15.04 8.94
CA PRO A 51 35.40 -15.20 8.40
C PRO A 51 36.16 -16.44 8.93
N LYS A 52 35.69 -17.07 10.03
CA LYS A 52 36.34 -18.24 10.65
C LYS A 52 35.68 -19.59 10.37
N THR A 53 34.49 -19.60 9.76
CA THR A 53 33.74 -20.81 9.45
C THR A 53 33.16 -20.66 8.06
N LYS A 54 33.34 -21.64 7.16
CA LYS A 54 32.77 -21.64 5.79
C LYS A 54 31.22 -21.72 5.76
N LEU A 55 30.54 -21.30 6.82
CA LEU A 55 29.10 -21.27 6.93
C LEU A 55 28.59 -19.95 6.33
N LYS A 56 27.80 -20.05 5.26
CA LYS A 56 27.03 -18.91 4.72
C LYS A 56 25.65 -18.94 5.38
N ILE A 57 25.39 -17.98 6.27
CA ILE A 57 24.07 -17.84 6.89
C ILE A 57 23.32 -16.76 6.11
N THR A 58 22.11 -17.08 5.66
CA THR A 58 21.22 -16.13 5.02
C THR A 58 20.14 -15.75 6.03
N ILE A 59 20.15 -14.49 6.48
CA ILE A 59 19.15 -13.98 7.42
C ILE A 59 18.20 -13.07 6.66
N PHE A 60 16.89 -13.25 6.87
CA PHE A 60 15.85 -12.39 6.32
C PHE A 60 15.44 -11.36 7.39
N LEU A 61 15.75 -10.09 7.16
CA LEU A 61 15.46 -9.00 8.10
C LEU A 61 14.09 -8.36 7.82
N PRO A 62 13.22 -8.21 8.84
CA PRO A 62 11.92 -7.55 8.71
C PRO A 62 12.04 -6.03 8.77
N LEU A 63 12.69 -5.43 7.75
CA LEU A 63 12.96 -3.99 7.71
C LEU A 63 11.70 -3.13 7.89
N ASN A 64 10.59 -3.50 7.24
CA ASN A 64 9.34 -2.74 7.36
C ASN A 64 8.76 -2.78 8.78
N SER A 65 8.84 -3.93 9.46
CA SER A 65 8.37 -4.06 10.84
C SER A 65 9.26 -3.27 11.80
N MET A 66 10.58 -3.24 11.57
CA MET A 66 11.50 -2.40 12.35
C MET A 66 11.21 -0.91 12.17
N VAL A 67 10.96 -0.47 10.93
CA VAL A 67 10.61 0.92 10.63
C VAL A 67 9.26 1.28 11.26
N ALA A 68 8.23 0.45 11.10
CA ALA A 68 6.92 0.66 11.71
C ALA A 68 6.99 0.71 13.25
N PHE A 69 7.83 -0.13 13.86
CA PHE A 69 8.06 -0.12 15.30
C PHE A 69 8.75 1.18 15.76
N SER A 70 9.83 1.57 15.09
CA SER A 70 10.51 2.84 15.40
C SER A 70 9.61 4.07 15.21
N ALA A 71 8.78 4.05 14.16
CA ALA A 71 7.76 5.07 13.91
C ALA A 71 6.75 5.14 15.05
N GLY A 72 6.30 3.98 15.56
CA GLY A 72 5.41 3.90 16.72
C GLY A 72 6.01 4.49 17.99
N ILE A 73 7.29 4.21 18.28
CA ILE A 73 8.00 4.79 19.43
C ILE A 73 8.03 6.32 19.31
N ILE A 74 8.49 6.84 18.17
CA ILE A 74 8.57 8.29 17.92
C ILE A 74 7.20 8.95 18.05
N LEU A 75 6.15 8.29 17.56
CA LEU A 75 4.79 8.82 17.63
C LEU A 75 4.25 8.91 19.06
N VAL A 76 4.58 7.94 19.91
CA VAL A 76 4.22 7.95 21.34
C VAL A 76 4.97 9.04 22.10
N GLU A 77 6.25 9.27 21.77
CA GLU A 77 7.06 10.33 22.37
C GLU A 77 6.63 11.73 21.91
N HIS A 78 6.22 11.87 20.64
CA HIS A 78 5.91 13.15 20.01
C HIS A 78 4.57 13.12 19.25
N PRO A 79 3.42 13.23 19.94
CA PRO A 79 2.10 13.16 19.31
C PRO A 79 1.81 14.33 18.36
N SER A 80 2.56 15.43 18.41
CA SER A 80 2.44 16.53 17.45
C SER A 80 2.80 16.13 16.01
N LEU A 81 3.49 15.00 15.83
CA LEU A 81 3.89 14.48 14.53
C LEU A 81 2.85 13.57 13.85
N ILE A 82 1.72 13.29 14.50
CA ILE A 82 0.62 12.46 13.95
C ILE A 82 0.25 12.84 12.51
N PRO A 83 0.00 14.11 12.14
CA PRO A 83 -0.40 14.45 10.77
C PRO A 83 0.71 14.13 9.75
N SER A 84 1.98 14.35 10.11
CA SER A 84 3.13 14.02 9.25
C SER A 84 3.27 12.51 9.06
N PHE A 85 3.11 11.72 10.14
CA PHE A 85 3.12 10.25 10.07
C PHE A 85 1.96 9.69 9.27
N PHE A 86 0.78 10.32 9.34
CA PHE A 86 -0.36 9.94 8.52
C PHE A 86 -0.06 10.12 7.02
N LEU A 87 0.49 11.26 6.62
CA LEU A 87 0.90 11.50 5.24
C LEU A 87 2.00 10.53 4.79
N LEU A 88 2.97 10.24 5.67
CA LEU A 88 4.00 9.24 5.40
C LEU A 88 3.39 7.85 5.19
N LEU A 89 2.39 7.45 5.98
CA LEU A 89 1.71 6.17 5.83
C LEU A 89 0.93 6.11 4.51
N VAL A 90 0.26 7.20 4.12
CA VAL A 90 -0.40 7.31 2.80
C VAL A 90 0.62 7.16 1.66
N ALA A 91 1.73 7.88 1.72
CA ALA A 91 2.81 7.77 0.74
C ALA A 91 3.41 6.35 0.70
N TRP A 92 3.58 5.73 1.88
CA TRP A 92 4.08 4.36 2.01
C TRP A 92 3.14 3.36 1.34
N VAL A 93 1.83 3.45 1.59
CA VAL A 93 0.82 2.61 0.93
C VAL A 93 0.86 2.81 -0.58
N LEU A 94 0.85 4.06 -1.05
CA LEU A 94 0.91 4.37 -2.49
C LEU A 94 2.18 3.81 -3.16
N SER A 95 3.33 3.88 -2.49
CA SER A 95 4.59 3.32 -2.99
C SER A 95 4.55 1.79 -3.17
N THR A 96 3.67 1.09 -2.44
CA THR A 96 3.52 -0.37 -2.58
C THR A 96 2.59 -0.83 -3.71
N ILE A 97 1.74 0.05 -4.25
CA ILE A 97 0.77 -0.29 -5.29
C ILE A 97 1.44 -0.67 -6.63
N PRO A 98 2.43 0.08 -7.16
CA PRO A 98 3.07 -0.27 -8.43
C PRO A 98 3.78 -1.63 -8.41
N LEU A 99 4.32 -2.02 -7.25
CA LEU A 99 4.95 -3.33 -7.03
C LEU A 99 3.97 -4.50 -7.16
N PHE A 100 2.67 -4.24 -7.08
CA PHE A 100 1.64 -5.26 -7.25
C PHE A 100 1.16 -5.37 -8.70
N LEU A 101 1.03 -4.23 -9.39
CA LEU A 101 0.53 -4.17 -10.76
C LEU A 101 1.56 -4.69 -11.79
N GLY A 102 2.86 -4.59 -11.50
CA GLY A 102 3.92 -5.11 -12.38
C GLY A 102 4.01 -6.64 -12.51
N ARG A 103 3.00 -7.40 -12.06
CA ARG A 103 2.91 -8.86 -12.25
C ARG A 103 1.97 -9.28 -13.38
N ASP A 104 1.13 -8.36 -13.86
CA ASP A 104 0.28 -8.63 -15.03
C ASP A 104 1.03 -8.22 -16.31
N PRO A 105 1.16 -9.12 -17.31
CA PRO A 105 1.91 -8.86 -18.54
C PRO A 105 1.19 -7.89 -19.50
N SER A 106 0.16 -7.17 -19.05
CA SER A 106 -0.59 -6.27 -19.91
C SER A 106 0.11 -4.90 -20.02
N PRO A 107 0.30 -4.36 -21.23
CA PRO A 107 0.97 -3.07 -21.44
C PRO A 107 0.18 -1.87 -20.89
N TRP A 108 -1.09 -2.07 -20.52
CA TRP A 108 -1.94 -1.07 -19.87
C TRP A 108 -1.87 -1.14 -18.33
N ALA A 109 -1.18 -2.14 -17.76
CA ALA A 109 -0.98 -2.31 -16.32
C ALA A 109 0.40 -1.80 -15.83
N GLU A 110 1.25 -1.28 -16.72
CA GLU A 110 2.49 -0.62 -16.31
C GLU A 110 2.19 0.69 -15.57
N SER A 111 2.04 0.59 -14.27
CA SER A 111 2.02 1.74 -13.38
C SER A 111 3.43 2.34 -13.33
N LYS A 112 3.56 3.62 -13.72
CA LYS A 112 4.80 4.38 -13.58
C LYS A 112 5.28 4.31 -12.14
N SER A 113 6.58 4.09 -11.95
CA SER A 113 7.15 3.98 -10.61
C SER A 113 6.91 5.29 -9.84
N PHE A 114 6.69 5.20 -8.52
CA PHE A 114 6.51 6.39 -7.68
C PHE A 114 7.64 7.41 -7.89
N TRP A 115 8.87 6.92 -8.08
CA TRP A 115 10.03 7.75 -8.37
C TRP A 115 9.93 8.48 -9.72
N GLU A 116 9.44 7.85 -10.79
CA GLU A 116 9.18 8.55 -12.04
C GLU A 116 8.15 9.67 -11.85
N LEU A 117 7.04 9.41 -11.17
CA LEU A 117 6.02 10.43 -10.91
C LEU A 117 6.54 11.57 -10.03
N PHE A 118 7.31 11.23 -9.00
CA PHE A 118 7.97 12.21 -8.14
C PHE A 118 8.94 13.09 -8.94
N TRP A 119 9.76 12.48 -9.80
CA TRP A 119 10.66 13.24 -10.66
C TRP A 119 9.92 14.06 -11.70
N ILE A 120 8.82 13.58 -12.29
CA ILE A 120 7.97 14.37 -13.19
C ILE A 120 7.40 15.59 -12.44
N PHE A 121 6.94 15.41 -11.20
CA PHE A 121 6.40 16.49 -10.39
C PHE A 121 7.48 17.52 -10.00
N VAL A 122 8.66 17.05 -9.57
CA VAL A 122 9.76 17.91 -9.10
C VAL A 122 10.49 18.59 -10.26
N LEU A 123 10.72 17.90 -11.38
CA LEU A 123 11.47 18.43 -12.52
C LEU A 123 10.58 19.06 -13.60
N ALA A 124 9.24 18.93 -13.50
CA ALA A 124 8.28 19.37 -14.52
C ALA A 124 8.69 18.96 -15.96
N LYS A 125 9.43 17.86 -16.08
CA LYS A 125 10.05 17.41 -17.33
C LYS A 125 9.48 16.04 -17.67
N PRO A 126 8.94 15.84 -18.88
CA PRO A 126 8.42 14.54 -19.28
C PRO A 126 9.57 13.51 -19.30
N ALA A 127 9.28 12.31 -18.79
CA ALA A 127 10.23 11.20 -18.81
C ALA A 127 10.63 10.86 -20.26
N PRO A 128 11.91 10.56 -20.53
CA PRO A 128 12.31 10.06 -21.84
C PRO A 128 11.62 8.70 -22.13
N PRO A 129 11.38 8.40 -23.43
CA PRO A 129 10.67 7.20 -23.86
C PRO A 129 11.38 5.91 -23.46
#